data_AF-A0AAV6LSR8-F1
#
_entry.id   AF-A0AAV6LSR8-F1
#
_cell.length_a   1.000
_cell.length_b   1.000
_cell.length_c   1.000
_cell.angle_alpha   90.00
_cell.angle_beta   90.00
_cell.angle_gamma   90.00
#
_symmetry.space_group_name_H-M   'P 1'
#
loop_
_entity.id
_entity.type
_entity.pdbx_description
1 polymer ?
#
loop_
_entity_poly.entity_id
_entity_poly.type
_entity_poly.pdbx_seq_one_letter_code
_entity_poly.pdbx_strand_id
1 'polypeptide(L)'
;MVGNRDHRPQQPLFGGGRSSSSTSLAPPTSWASTTSVSASGKRIQREMTEFNLDPPSDCSAGPKGDNLYHWFATIFGPPGTPYEGGIFFLDIIFPSDYPFNPPKVVFKTRIYHCNVDSSGNVSLDILKDSWSPALTIAKVLIAVKSIFTNPNPYDPNAPGVAHLYLADRAKHDEIAAEWTLRFAKPCRGVWRELMAAGTALKPTQYAILIAAAEDRVNWIELGSPGGNGAHHMRPCG
;
A
#
# COMPACT_ATOMS: atom_id res chain seq x y z
N MET A 1 87.20 -17.48 -72.67
CA MET A 1 88.23 -17.85 -71.69
C MET A 1 88.39 -16.69 -70.71
N VAL A 2 88.14 -16.97 -69.42
CA VAL A 2 88.56 -16.28 -68.18
C VAL A 2 88.56 -14.73 -68.22
N GLY A 3 87.68 -13.99 -67.54
CA GLY A 3 87.34 -14.08 -66.12
C GLY A 3 87.99 -12.90 -65.39
N ASN A 4 87.24 -11.80 -65.19
CA ASN A 4 87.71 -10.62 -64.48
C ASN A 4 86.85 -10.38 -63.21
N ARG A 5 87.52 -10.52 -62.08
CA ARG A 5 87.47 -9.73 -60.83
C ARG A 5 86.12 -9.30 -60.21
N ASP A 6 86.02 -9.75 -58.96
CA ASP A 6 85.85 -8.94 -57.74
C ASP A 6 84.46 -8.72 -57.10
N HIS A 7 84.47 -9.09 -55.80
CA HIS A 7 83.80 -8.47 -54.66
C HIS A 7 82.36 -8.90 -54.28
N ARG A 8 82.30 -9.78 -53.27
CA ARG A 8 81.29 -9.82 -52.18
C ARG A 8 81.56 -8.64 -51.23
N PRO A 9 80.68 -8.26 -50.26
CA PRO A 9 79.44 -8.92 -49.77
C PRO A 9 78.27 -7.89 -49.59
N GLN A 10 77.04 -8.12 -49.13
CA GLN A 10 76.42 -9.07 -48.21
C GLN A 10 74.96 -9.37 -48.63
N GLN A 11 74.41 -10.33 -47.89
CA GLN A 11 73.22 -11.16 -48.02
C GLN A 11 71.93 -10.51 -47.43
N PRO A 12 70.76 -11.19 -47.40
CA PRO A 12 69.62 -10.63 -48.13
C PRO A 12 68.24 -10.72 -47.42
N LEU A 13 67.19 -10.41 -48.21
CA LEU A 13 65.87 -11.06 -48.29
C LEU A 13 64.71 -10.70 -47.32
N PHE A 14 63.55 -10.51 -47.99
CA PHE A 14 62.14 -10.66 -47.58
C PHE A 14 61.61 -9.67 -46.53
N GLY A 15 60.37 -9.16 -46.58
CA GLY A 15 59.16 -9.37 -47.38
C GLY A 15 58.06 -8.58 -46.65
N GLY A 16 57.25 -7.76 -47.31
CA GLY A 16 55.85 -8.11 -47.58
C GLY A 16 54.87 -7.72 -46.46
N GLY A 17 53.94 -6.80 -46.78
CA GLY A 17 52.53 -6.95 -46.40
C GLY A 17 52.04 -6.38 -45.06
N ARG A 18 51.33 -5.24 -45.15
CA ARG A 18 50.02 -4.90 -44.54
C ARG A 18 49.65 -5.50 -43.16
N SER A 19 49.34 -4.64 -42.20
CA SER A 19 48.01 -4.60 -41.57
C SER A 19 47.88 -3.44 -40.57
N SER A 20 46.82 -2.66 -40.78
CA SER A 20 46.27 -1.66 -39.88
C SER A 20 45.64 -2.32 -38.66
N SER A 21 45.94 -1.83 -37.46
CA SER A 21 45.12 -2.11 -36.27
C SER A 21 44.96 -0.83 -35.44
N SER A 22 43.86 -0.14 -35.71
CA SER A 22 43.29 0.91 -34.88
C SER A 22 42.71 0.30 -33.61
N THR A 23 43.31 0.56 -32.45
CA THR A 23 42.76 0.17 -31.16
C THR A 23 41.72 1.22 -30.74
N SER A 24 40.43 0.95 -30.98
CA SER A 24 39.33 1.76 -30.47
C SER A 24 39.14 1.46 -28.98
N LEU A 25 39.47 2.42 -28.12
CA LEU A 25 39.11 2.39 -26.70
C LEU A 25 37.60 2.68 -26.59
N ALA A 26 36.81 1.66 -26.25
CA ALA A 26 35.40 1.83 -25.93
C ALA A 26 35.26 2.59 -24.58
N PRO A 27 34.27 3.48 -24.43
CA PRO A 27 34.03 4.18 -23.17
C PRO A 27 33.52 3.19 -22.10
N PRO A 28 33.79 3.43 -20.80
CA PRO A 28 33.27 2.60 -19.73
C PRO A 28 31.76 2.82 -19.65
N THR A 29 30.99 1.78 -20.00
CA THR A 29 29.53 1.75 -19.82
C THR A 29 29.24 1.72 -18.32
N SER A 30 29.08 2.90 -17.72
CA SER A 30 28.40 3.01 -16.42
C SER A 30 26.95 2.61 -16.65
N TRP A 31 26.60 1.37 -16.35
CA TRP A 31 25.20 0.99 -16.22
C TRP A 31 24.68 1.73 -14.98
N ALA A 32 24.13 2.92 -15.18
CA ALA A 32 23.26 3.51 -14.19
C ALA A 32 22.16 2.48 -13.95
N SER A 33 22.10 1.94 -12.72
CA SER A 33 21.01 1.07 -12.28
C SER A 33 19.73 1.90 -12.24
N THR A 34 19.14 2.16 -13.40
CA THR A 34 17.75 2.55 -13.51
C THR A 34 16.96 1.30 -13.15
N THR A 35 16.65 1.11 -11.89
CA THR A 35 15.62 0.13 -11.48
C THR A 35 14.31 0.58 -12.13
N SER A 36 14.07 0.10 -13.35
CA SER A 36 12.84 0.33 -14.09
C SER A 36 11.71 -0.27 -13.28
N VAL A 37 10.81 0.59 -12.78
CA VAL A 37 9.62 0.18 -12.05
C VAL A 37 8.84 -0.82 -12.93
N SER A 38 8.42 -1.95 -12.34
CA SER A 38 7.62 -2.97 -13.03
C SER A 38 6.35 -2.34 -13.63
N ALA A 39 5.75 -2.99 -14.65
CA ALA A 39 4.49 -2.49 -15.22
C ALA A 39 3.38 -2.36 -14.15
N SER A 40 3.36 -3.32 -13.22
CA SER A 40 2.48 -3.30 -12.04
C SER A 40 2.79 -2.11 -11.12
N GLY A 41 4.06 -1.85 -10.79
CA GLY A 41 4.45 -0.69 -9.99
C GLY A 41 4.10 0.64 -10.67
N LYS A 42 4.29 0.75 -11.99
CA LYS A 42 3.88 1.93 -12.77
C LYS A 42 2.37 2.16 -12.71
N ARG A 43 1.59 1.08 -12.73
CA ARG A 43 0.13 1.13 -12.54
C ARG A 43 -0.22 1.66 -11.14
N ILE A 44 0.40 1.13 -10.09
CA ILE A 44 0.14 1.56 -8.70
C ILE A 44 0.51 3.04 -8.49
N GLN A 45 1.67 3.48 -9.01
CA GLN A 45 2.10 4.89 -8.94
C GLN A 45 1.15 5.84 -9.66
N ARG A 46 0.62 5.44 -10.82
CA ARG A 46 -0.39 6.22 -11.53
C ARG A 46 -1.66 6.36 -10.70
N GLU A 47 -2.16 5.26 -10.15
CA GLU A 47 -3.34 5.32 -9.28
C GLU A 47 -3.12 6.15 -8.02
N MET A 48 -1.92 6.13 -7.43
CA MET A 48 -1.58 7.02 -6.32
C MET A 48 -1.69 8.49 -6.72
N THR A 49 -1.23 8.83 -7.92
CA THR A 49 -1.34 10.20 -8.46
C THR A 49 -2.80 10.58 -8.68
N GLU A 50 -3.58 9.70 -9.32
CA GLU A 50 -5.02 9.90 -9.56
C GLU A 50 -5.79 10.05 -8.23
N PHE A 51 -5.52 9.19 -7.24
CA PHE A 51 -6.14 9.24 -5.92
C PHE A 51 -5.82 10.55 -5.18
N ASN A 52 -4.58 11.06 -5.28
CA ASN A 52 -4.20 12.32 -4.66
C ASN A 52 -4.82 13.55 -5.35
N LEU A 53 -5.09 13.46 -6.65
CA LEU A 53 -5.76 14.51 -7.41
C LEU A 53 -7.25 14.59 -7.06
N ASP A 54 -7.92 13.45 -6.94
CA ASP A 54 -9.35 13.37 -6.64
C ASP A 54 -9.64 12.24 -5.62
N PRO A 55 -9.36 12.48 -4.32
CA PRO A 55 -9.58 11.48 -3.29
C PRO A 55 -11.09 11.30 -3.05
N PRO A 56 -11.60 10.06 -2.95
CA PRO A 56 -12.99 9.83 -2.59
C PRO A 56 -13.34 10.47 -1.24
N SER A 57 -14.55 11.03 -1.14
CA SER A 57 -15.02 11.61 0.13
C SER A 57 -14.92 10.59 1.26
N ASP A 58 -14.36 11.04 2.38
CA ASP A 58 -14.21 10.27 3.62
C ASP A 58 -13.32 9.02 3.49
N CYS A 59 -12.48 8.95 2.45
CA CYS A 59 -11.48 7.91 2.29
C CYS A 59 -10.09 8.52 2.07
N SER A 60 -9.07 7.88 2.63
CA SER A 60 -7.66 8.25 2.42
C SER A 60 -6.86 6.98 2.18
N ALA A 61 -5.81 7.04 1.37
CA ALA A 61 -4.92 5.90 1.17
C ALA A 61 -3.53 6.34 0.70
N GLY A 62 -2.52 5.52 0.98
CA GLY A 62 -1.17 5.70 0.49
C GLY A 62 -0.24 4.55 0.89
N PRO A 63 0.96 4.47 0.31
CA PRO A 63 1.93 3.42 0.62
C PRO A 63 2.33 3.45 2.10
N LYS A 64 2.50 2.25 2.67
CA LYS A 64 2.99 2.05 4.03
C LYS A 64 4.51 2.00 4.01
N GLY A 65 5.15 3.09 4.48
CA GLY A 65 6.60 3.25 4.41
C GLY A 65 7.10 3.22 2.96
N ASP A 66 8.16 2.45 2.71
CA ASP A 66 8.80 2.37 1.39
C ASP A 66 8.21 1.28 0.48
N ASN A 67 7.22 0.52 0.95
CA ASN A 67 6.62 -0.57 0.18
C ASN A 67 5.45 -0.07 -0.67
N LEU A 68 5.71 0.11 -1.98
CA LEU A 68 4.68 0.50 -2.95
C LEU A 68 3.49 -0.48 -3.05
N TYR A 69 3.71 -1.77 -2.79
CA TYR A 69 2.71 -2.84 -2.91
C TYR A 69 1.90 -3.06 -1.63
N HIS A 70 2.10 -2.24 -0.61
CA HIS A 70 1.30 -2.29 0.61
C HIS A 70 0.87 -0.88 0.96
N TRP A 71 -0.43 -0.61 0.83
CA TRP A 71 -1.00 0.66 1.23
C TRP A 71 -1.73 0.55 2.55
N PHE A 72 -1.73 1.67 3.25
CA PHE A 72 -2.58 1.93 4.38
C PHE A 72 -3.71 2.85 3.94
N ALA A 73 -4.95 2.55 4.38
CA ALA A 73 -6.12 3.33 4.04
C ALA A 73 -6.99 3.60 5.27
N THR A 74 -7.79 4.66 5.18
CA THR A 74 -8.76 5.06 6.20
C THR A 74 -10.12 5.28 5.55
N ILE A 75 -11.18 4.87 6.25
CA ILE A 75 -12.57 5.15 5.90
C ILE A 75 -13.23 5.73 7.14
N PHE A 76 -13.87 6.90 7.02
CA PHE A 76 -14.73 7.40 8.09
C PHE A 76 -16.10 6.73 8.00
N GLY A 77 -16.62 6.34 9.16
CA GLY A 77 -17.95 5.76 9.28
C GLY A 77 -19.03 6.74 8.79
N PRO A 78 -19.84 6.37 7.79
CA PRO A 78 -20.84 7.26 7.21
C PRO A 78 -21.90 7.72 8.22
N PRO A 79 -22.44 8.95 8.07
CA PRO A 79 -23.53 9.44 8.92
C PRO A 79 -24.80 8.61 8.75
N GLY A 80 -25.60 8.50 9.82
CA GLY A 80 -26.83 7.69 9.84
C GLY A 80 -26.59 6.18 9.89
N THR A 81 -25.35 5.74 10.11
CA THR A 81 -24.99 4.34 10.31
C THR A 81 -24.53 4.12 11.76
N PRO A 82 -24.57 2.88 12.31
CA PRO A 82 -23.99 2.61 13.62
C PRO A 82 -22.47 2.87 13.68
N TYR A 83 -21.82 3.06 12.54
CA TYR A 83 -20.39 3.32 12.41
C TYR A 83 -20.05 4.82 12.47
N GLU A 84 -21.04 5.70 12.55
CA GLU A 84 -20.87 7.16 12.49
C GLU A 84 -19.84 7.69 13.50
N GLY A 85 -18.92 8.51 12.96
CA GLY A 85 -17.85 9.14 13.72
C GLY A 85 -16.69 8.21 14.10
N GLY A 86 -16.70 6.95 13.66
CA GLY A 86 -15.53 6.06 13.72
C GLY A 86 -14.55 6.30 12.58
N ILE A 87 -13.27 6.04 12.83
CA ILE A 87 -12.21 5.88 11.81
C ILE A 87 -11.87 4.40 11.72
N PHE A 88 -11.98 3.85 10.51
CA PHE A 88 -11.64 2.48 10.22
C PHE A 88 -10.37 2.44 9.38
N PHE A 89 -9.34 1.79 9.92
CA PHE A 89 -8.06 1.59 9.27
C PHE A 89 -8.06 0.28 8.49
N LEU A 90 -7.45 0.29 7.30
CA LEU A 90 -7.37 -0.87 6.41
C LEU A 90 -5.95 -1.01 5.84
N ASP A 91 -5.52 -2.25 5.67
CA ASP A 91 -4.40 -2.61 4.80
C ASP A 91 -4.94 -2.95 3.40
N ILE A 92 -4.26 -2.47 2.37
CA ILE A 92 -4.47 -2.84 0.96
C ILE A 92 -3.15 -3.44 0.45
N ILE A 93 -3.19 -4.72 0.09
CA ILE A 93 -2.00 -5.48 -0.33
C ILE A 93 -2.17 -5.82 -1.80
N PHE A 94 -1.30 -5.29 -2.65
CA PHE A 94 -1.33 -5.51 -4.09
C PHE A 94 -0.58 -6.81 -4.42
N PRO A 95 -1.14 -7.67 -5.28
CA PRO A 95 -0.39 -8.80 -5.81
C PRO A 95 0.69 -8.32 -6.80
N SER A 96 1.72 -9.14 -7.01
CA SER A 96 2.85 -8.80 -7.91
C SER A 96 2.42 -8.58 -9.37
N ASP A 97 1.29 -9.16 -9.77
CA ASP A 97 0.71 -9.08 -11.11
C ASP A 97 -0.50 -8.13 -11.19
N TYR A 98 -0.70 -7.28 -10.18
CA TYR A 98 -1.68 -6.19 -10.24
C TYR A 98 -1.48 -5.37 -11.54
N PRO A 99 -2.53 -5.08 -12.32
CA PRO A 99 -3.96 -5.11 -11.99
C PRO A 99 -4.71 -6.37 -12.45
N PHE A 100 -4.03 -7.43 -12.90
CA PHE A 100 -4.72 -8.62 -13.41
C PHE A 100 -5.46 -9.40 -12.32
N ASN A 101 -4.90 -9.42 -11.11
CA ASN A 101 -5.56 -9.89 -9.91
C ASN A 101 -5.92 -8.73 -8.96
N PRO A 102 -7.03 -8.86 -8.20
CA PRO A 102 -7.48 -7.84 -7.26
C PRO A 102 -6.49 -7.66 -6.09
N PRO A 103 -6.44 -6.47 -5.48
CA PRO A 103 -5.74 -6.28 -4.22
C PRO A 103 -6.51 -6.95 -3.08
N LYS A 104 -5.79 -7.40 -2.05
CA LYS A 104 -6.40 -7.86 -0.80
C LYS A 104 -6.66 -6.66 0.10
N VAL A 105 -7.90 -6.51 0.58
CA VAL A 105 -8.29 -5.46 1.53
C VAL A 105 -8.62 -6.09 2.89
N VAL A 106 -8.02 -5.56 3.97
CA VAL A 106 -8.18 -6.09 5.32
C VAL A 106 -8.40 -4.95 6.31
N PHE A 107 -9.50 -4.98 7.05
CA PHE A 107 -9.73 -4.10 8.19
C PHE A 107 -8.72 -4.38 9.30
N LYS A 108 -8.04 -3.32 9.76
CA LYS A 108 -7.17 -3.33 10.94
C LYS A 108 -7.92 -2.90 12.18
N THR A 109 -8.82 -1.93 12.03
CA THR A 109 -9.81 -1.61 13.06
C THR A 109 -10.83 -2.73 13.15
N ARG A 110 -11.07 -3.23 14.36
CA ARG A 110 -12.14 -4.22 14.59
C ARG A 110 -13.49 -3.59 14.28
N ILE A 111 -14.31 -4.31 13.51
CA ILE A 111 -15.64 -3.87 13.09
C ILE A 111 -16.65 -5.00 13.26
N TYR A 112 -17.85 -4.67 13.74
CA TYR A 112 -18.96 -5.61 13.83
C TYR A 112 -19.81 -5.49 12.56
N HIS A 113 -19.55 -6.36 11.56
CA HIS A 113 -20.17 -6.26 10.24
C HIS A 113 -20.34 -7.64 9.60
N CYS A 114 -21.45 -7.90 8.91
CA CYS A 114 -21.73 -9.23 8.33
C CYS A 114 -20.82 -9.60 7.15
N ASN A 115 -20.36 -8.63 6.36
CA ASN A 115 -19.42 -8.85 5.23
C ASN A 115 -17.93 -8.76 5.61
N VAL A 116 -17.58 -8.68 6.90
CA VAL A 116 -16.19 -8.66 7.38
C VAL A 116 -15.99 -9.82 8.35
N ASP A 117 -14.96 -10.63 8.15
CA ASP A 117 -14.67 -11.74 9.06
C ASP A 117 -13.91 -11.28 10.32
N SER A 118 -13.68 -12.21 11.26
CA SER A 118 -12.96 -11.94 12.51
C SER A 118 -11.48 -11.55 12.32
N SER A 119 -10.90 -11.83 11.16
CA SER A 119 -9.54 -11.44 10.78
C SER A 119 -9.51 -10.11 10.01
N GLY A 120 -10.67 -9.48 9.79
CA GLY A 120 -10.81 -8.23 9.06
C GLY A 120 -10.90 -8.39 7.55
N ASN A 121 -10.91 -9.60 6.99
CA ASN A 121 -11.00 -9.77 5.55
C ASN A 121 -12.39 -9.37 5.04
N VAL A 122 -12.41 -8.62 3.95
CA VAL A 122 -13.63 -8.17 3.28
C VAL A 122 -13.90 -9.08 2.08
N SER A 123 -15.11 -9.61 1.99
CA SER A 123 -15.60 -10.29 0.79
C SER A 123 -16.53 -9.35 0.03
N LEU A 124 -16.04 -8.82 -1.08
CA LEU A 124 -16.83 -8.08 -2.07
C LEU A 124 -16.69 -8.77 -3.42
N ASP A 125 -17.78 -8.79 -4.19
CA ASP A 125 -17.83 -9.31 -5.56
C ASP A 125 -16.75 -8.67 -6.46
N ILE A 126 -16.57 -7.35 -6.35
CA ILE A 126 -15.55 -6.62 -7.10
C ILE A 126 -14.12 -7.00 -6.73
N LEU A 127 -13.90 -7.64 -5.56
CA LEU A 127 -12.59 -8.15 -5.13
C LEU A 127 -12.42 -9.65 -5.43
N LYS A 128 -13.36 -10.23 -6.18
CA LYS A 128 -13.42 -11.64 -6.55
C LYS A 128 -13.82 -11.78 -8.02
N ASP A 129 -15.00 -12.33 -8.29
CA ASP A 129 -15.48 -12.70 -9.63
C ASP A 129 -15.81 -11.49 -10.51
N SER A 130 -16.14 -10.35 -9.90
CA SER A 130 -16.42 -9.10 -10.62
C SER A 130 -15.22 -8.16 -10.69
N TRP A 131 -14.01 -8.63 -10.34
CA TRP A 131 -12.80 -7.83 -10.51
C TRP A 131 -12.56 -7.54 -12.00
N SER A 132 -12.21 -6.29 -12.29
CA SER A 132 -11.74 -5.88 -13.60
C SER A 132 -10.44 -5.11 -13.44
N PRO A 133 -9.42 -5.36 -14.28
CA PRO A 133 -8.20 -4.56 -14.29
C PRO A 133 -8.43 -3.06 -14.53
N ALA A 134 -9.62 -2.64 -14.98
CA ALA A 134 -10.02 -1.24 -15.12
C ALA A 134 -10.49 -0.58 -13.80
N LEU A 135 -10.70 -1.36 -12.72
CA LEU A 135 -11.01 -0.82 -11.40
C LEU A 135 -9.76 -0.21 -10.77
N THR A 136 -9.96 0.90 -10.06
CA THR A 136 -8.92 1.62 -9.32
C THR A 136 -9.13 1.47 -7.82
N ILE A 137 -8.11 1.75 -7.01
CA ILE A 137 -8.18 1.76 -5.55
C ILE A 137 -9.22 2.75 -5.03
N ALA A 138 -9.39 3.89 -5.70
CA ALA A 138 -10.47 4.83 -5.39
C ALA A 138 -11.84 4.14 -5.47
N LYS A 139 -12.12 3.41 -6.55
CA LYS A 139 -13.37 2.66 -6.72
C LYS A 139 -13.49 1.50 -5.72
N VAL A 140 -12.39 0.82 -5.42
CA VAL A 140 -12.37 -0.24 -4.39
C VAL A 140 -12.75 0.34 -3.03
N LEU A 141 -12.18 1.45 -2.61
CA LEU A 141 -12.50 2.08 -1.33
C LEU A 141 -13.94 2.61 -1.27
N ILE A 142 -14.47 3.12 -2.38
CA ILE A 142 -15.89 3.50 -2.48
C ILE A 142 -16.79 2.28 -2.26
N ALA A 143 -16.46 1.14 -2.87
CA ALA A 143 -17.22 -0.10 -2.70
C ALA A 143 -17.08 -0.68 -1.28
N VAL A 144 -15.89 -0.60 -0.66
CA VAL A 144 -15.73 -0.99 0.74
C VAL A 144 -16.51 -0.07 1.66
N LYS A 145 -16.54 1.25 1.39
CA LYS A 145 -17.37 2.19 2.15
C LYS A 145 -18.87 1.91 1.98
N SER A 146 -19.31 1.44 0.82
CA SER A 146 -20.75 1.22 0.58
C SER A 146 -21.34 0.08 1.42
N ILE A 147 -20.52 -0.87 1.90
CA ILE A 147 -21.02 -1.95 2.78
C ILE A 147 -21.53 -1.41 4.12
N PHE A 148 -20.99 -0.27 4.59
CA PHE A 148 -21.42 0.37 5.83
C PHE A 148 -22.88 0.82 5.76
N THR A 149 -23.33 1.30 4.61
CA THR A 149 -24.72 1.75 4.39
C THR A 149 -25.60 0.66 3.80
N ASN A 150 -25.02 -0.25 3.02
CA ASN A 150 -25.73 -1.32 2.32
C ASN A 150 -25.07 -2.68 2.60
N PRO A 151 -25.15 -3.19 3.84
CA PRO A 151 -24.61 -4.52 4.15
C PRO A 151 -25.38 -5.61 3.40
N ASN A 152 -24.68 -6.68 3.01
CA ASN A 152 -25.28 -7.83 2.34
C ASN A 152 -25.36 -9.03 3.30
N PRO A 153 -26.48 -9.23 4.02
CA PRO A 153 -26.62 -10.35 4.95
C PRO A 153 -26.82 -11.71 4.26
N TYR A 154 -27.01 -11.76 2.93
CA TYR A 154 -27.27 -12.99 2.17
C TYR A 154 -26.00 -13.65 1.63
N ASP A 155 -24.88 -12.93 1.62
CA ASP A 155 -23.53 -13.47 1.38
C ASP A 155 -22.58 -13.03 2.52
N PRO A 156 -22.77 -13.54 3.75
CA PRO A 156 -22.04 -13.05 4.91
C PRO A 156 -20.72 -13.79 5.14
N ASN A 157 -19.67 -13.03 5.48
CA ASN A 157 -18.46 -13.57 6.08
C ASN A 157 -18.65 -13.91 7.57
N ALA A 158 -19.60 -13.27 8.24
CA ALA A 158 -19.95 -13.49 9.63
C ALA A 158 -21.45 -13.85 9.76
N PRO A 159 -21.83 -15.13 9.63
CA PRO A 159 -23.23 -15.56 9.61
C PRO A 159 -24.02 -15.18 10.86
N GLY A 160 -23.39 -15.19 12.04
CA GLY A 160 -24.04 -14.78 13.29
C GLY A 160 -24.44 -13.30 13.31
N VAL A 161 -23.57 -12.43 12.77
CA VAL A 161 -23.84 -10.99 12.62
C VAL A 161 -24.96 -10.78 11.61
N ALA A 162 -24.94 -11.50 10.49
CA ALA A 162 -25.98 -11.44 9.47
C ALA A 162 -27.35 -11.91 10.00
N HIS A 163 -27.38 -12.99 10.78
CA HIS A 163 -28.61 -13.48 11.40
C HIS A 163 -29.20 -12.45 12.34
N LEU A 164 -28.38 -11.84 13.22
CA LEU A 164 -28.85 -10.77 14.10
C LEU A 164 -29.33 -9.55 13.31
N TYR A 165 -28.62 -9.16 12.26
CA TYR A 165 -29.03 -8.05 11.38
C TYR A 165 -30.42 -8.25 10.77
N LEU A 166 -30.73 -9.49 10.36
CA LEU A 166 -32.03 -9.86 9.79
C LEU A 166 -33.14 -10.02 10.84
N ALA A 167 -32.80 -10.59 12.01
CA ALA A 167 -33.77 -10.92 13.05
C ALA A 167 -34.12 -9.73 13.96
N ASP A 168 -33.11 -8.92 14.33
CA ASP A 168 -33.25 -7.77 15.21
C ASP A 168 -32.26 -6.67 14.83
N ARG A 169 -32.72 -5.78 13.93
CA ARG A 169 -31.91 -4.68 13.43
C ARG A 169 -31.52 -3.68 14.52
N ALA A 170 -32.40 -3.44 15.49
CA ALA A 170 -32.13 -2.49 16.56
C ALA A 170 -31.00 -3.01 17.46
N LYS A 171 -31.03 -4.30 17.82
CA LYS A 171 -29.96 -4.91 18.62
C LYS A 171 -28.65 -5.00 17.86
N HIS A 172 -28.69 -5.31 16.56
CA HIS A 172 -27.52 -5.26 15.71
C HIS A 172 -26.86 -3.87 15.75
N ASP A 173 -27.63 -2.81 15.51
CA ASP A 173 -27.10 -1.44 15.42
C ASP A 173 -26.57 -0.94 16.76
N GLU A 174 -27.20 -1.33 17.89
CA GLU A 174 -26.68 -1.06 19.24
C GLU A 174 -25.26 -1.66 19.44
N ILE A 175 -25.08 -2.94 19.09
CA ILE A 175 -23.79 -3.62 19.24
C ILE A 175 -22.74 -3.02 18.28
N ALA A 176 -23.12 -2.75 17.02
CA ALA A 176 -22.22 -2.14 16.05
C ALA A 176 -21.77 -0.73 16.49
N ALA A 177 -22.66 0.05 17.09
CA ALA A 177 -22.32 1.36 17.65
C ALA A 177 -21.39 1.24 18.86
N GLU A 178 -21.61 0.27 19.75
CA GLU A 178 -20.71 -0.02 20.87
C GLU A 178 -19.30 -0.39 20.39
N TRP A 179 -19.20 -1.27 19.38
CA TRP A 179 -17.92 -1.63 18.77
C TRP A 179 -17.22 -0.43 18.14
N THR A 180 -17.96 0.40 17.42
CA THR A 180 -17.43 1.63 16.83
C THR A 180 -16.87 2.56 17.89
N LEU A 181 -17.62 2.78 18.98
CA LEU A 181 -17.15 3.60 20.11
C LEU A 181 -15.88 3.04 20.74
N ARG A 182 -15.78 1.71 20.87
CA ARG A 182 -14.67 1.05 21.57
C ARG A 182 -13.40 0.92 20.73
N PHE A 183 -13.53 0.69 19.43
CA PHE A 183 -12.40 0.31 18.58
C PHE A 183 -12.08 1.33 17.48
N ALA A 184 -13.05 2.14 17.06
CA ALA A 184 -12.90 3.01 15.90
C ALA A 184 -12.94 4.51 16.26
N LYS A 185 -13.33 4.90 17.48
CA LYS A 185 -13.29 6.30 17.90
C LYS A 185 -11.98 6.60 18.65
N PRO A 186 -11.12 7.50 18.12
CA PRO A 186 -9.95 7.93 18.87
C PRO A 186 -10.32 8.58 20.20
N CYS A 187 -9.36 8.57 21.13
CA CYS A 187 -9.52 9.19 22.44
C CYS A 187 -9.84 10.69 22.29
N ARG A 188 -10.77 11.20 23.12
CA ARG A 188 -11.29 12.58 22.99
C ARG A 188 -10.21 13.67 22.97
N GLY A 189 -9.06 13.44 23.63
CA GLY A 189 -7.93 14.36 23.64
C GLY A 189 -7.23 14.46 22.27
N VAL A 190 -6.93 13.32 21.66
CA VAL A 190 -6.23 13.22 20.37
C VAL A 190 -7.02 13.89 19.25
N TRP A 191 -8.33 13.63 19.18
CA TRP A 191 -9.21 14.32 18.23
C TRP A 191 -9.28 15.82 18.43
N ARG A 192 -9.40 16.27 19.69
CA ARG A 192 -9.53 17.68 20.00
C ARG A 192 -8.26 18.44 19.63
N GLU A 193 -7.09 17.87 19.92
CA GLU A 193 -5.80 18.45 19.53
C GLU A 193 -5.61 18.48 18.02
N LEU A 194 -5.96 17.41 17.30
CA LEU A 194 -5.86 17.36 15.84
C LEU A 194 -6.79 18.37 15.16
N MET A 195 -8.02 18.50 15.62
CA MET A 195 -8.97 19.47 15.06
C MET A 195 -8.67 20.91 15.50
N ALA A 196 -8.02 21.09 16.66
CA ALA A 196 -7.56 22.39 17.15
C ALA A 196 -6.25 22.86 16.49
N ALA A 197 -5.43 21.95 15.95
CA ALA A 197 -4.13 22.24 15.32
C ALA A 197 -4.20 23.03 13.99
N GLY A 198 -5.39 23.48 13.57
CA GLY A 198 -5.52 24.53 12.57
C GLY A 198 -5.91 24.03 11.17
N THR A 199 -6.83 24.77 10.58
CA THR A 199 -7.67 24.53 9.40
C THR A 199 -6.96 24.51 8.04
N ALA A 200 -5.85 23.79 7.89
CA ALA A 200 -5.16 23.68 6.60
C ALA A 200 -5.28 22.29 5.93
N LEU A 201 -5.57 21.25 6.69
CA LEU A 201 -5.59 19.87 6.18
C LEU A 201 -7.02 19.38 5.94
N LYS A 202 -7.23 18.69 4.82
CA LYS A 202 -8.49 17.97 4.57
C LYS A 202 -8.66 16.84 5.61
N PRO A 203 -9.88 16.46 6.02
CA PRO A 203 -10.11 15.34 6.96
C PRO A 203 -9.33 14.06 6.62
N THR A 204 -9.14 13.80 5.33
CA THR A 204 -8.36 12.67 4.79
C THR A 204 -6.86 12.76 5.08
N GLN A 205 -6.29 13.97 5.12
CA GLN A 205 -4.90 14.20 5.53
C GLN A 205 -4.70 14.03 7.04
N TYR A 206 -5.72 14.34 7.85
CA TYR A 206 -5.69 14.05 9.29
C TYR A 206 -5.69 12.55 9.58
N ALA A 207 -6.39 11.74 8.79
CA ALA A 207 -6.40 10.30 8.97
C ALA A 207 -5.02 9.64 8.70
N ILE A 208 -4.25 10.19 7.75
CA ILE A 208 -2.85 9.80 7.50
C ILE A 208 -1.97 10.22 8.69
N LEU A 209 -2.20 11.40 9.27
CA LEU A 209 -1.48 11.84 10.47
C LEU A 209 -1.84 11.02 11.72
N ILE A 210 -3.10 10.62 11.88
CA ILE A 210 -3.54 9.71 12.95
C ILE A 210 -2.89 8.35 12.76
N ALA A 211 -2.90 7.80 11.54
CA ALA A 211 -2.20 6.56 11.22
C ALA A 211 -0.70 6.65 11.52
N ALA A 212 -0.05 7.74 11.13
CA ALA A 212 1.36 7.99 11.41
C ALA A 212 1.65 8.23 12.91
N ALA A 213 0.69 8.78 13.66
CA ALA A 213 0.79 8.96 15.10
C ALA A 213 0.58 7.64 15.85
N GLU A 214 -0.33 6.78 15.38
CA GLU A 214 -0.58 5.45 15.92
C GLU A 214 0.52 4.44 15.54
N ASP A 215 1.17 4.58 14.38
CA ASP A 215 2.38 3.81 14.00
C ASP A 215 3.61 4.19 14.87
N ARG A 216 3.61 5.38 15.48
CA ARG A 216 4.62 5.78 16.49
C ARG A 216 4.40 5.16 17.87
N VAL A 217 3.23 4.57 18.15
CA VAL A 217 2.93 3.95 19.45
C VAL A 217 3.54 2.54 19.58
N ASN A 218 3.98 1.92 18.48
CA ASN A 218 4.48 0.53 18.47
C ASN A 218 5.99 0.34 18.13
N TRP A 219 6.82 1.39 18.15
CA TRP A 219 8.26 1.27 17.80
C TRP A 219 9.27 1.98 18.73
N ILE A 220 8.93 2.30 19.99
CA ILE A 220 9.97 2.66 20.99
C ILE A 220 10.62 1.38 21.58
N GLU A 221 11.04 0.45 20.72
CA GLU A 221 12.04 -0.56 21.04
C GLU A 221 12.83 -0.88 19.76
N LEU A 222 13.97 -0.21 19.58
CA LEU A 222 15.27 -0.89 19.47
C LEU A 222 16.40 0.13 19.69
N GLY A 223 16.99 0.03 20.88
CA GLY A 223 18.17 0.76 21.33
C GLY A 223 18.39 0.60 22.83
N SER A 224 18.41 -0.64 23.34
CA SER A 224 18.74 -0.95 24.76
C SER A 224 20.24 -0.68 25.04
N PRO A 225 20.67 -0.42 26.30
CA PRO A 225 20.45 -1.36 27.40
C PRO A 225 19.98 -0.75 28.72
N GLY A 226 18.92 -1.33 29.29
CA GLY A 226 18.75 -1.38 30.75
C GLY A 226 17.33 -1.09 31.22
N GLY A 227 16.67 -2.11 31.80
CA GLY A 227 15.62 -1.92 32.79
C GLY A 227 14.30 -2.61 32.49
N ASN A 228 14.03 -3.68 33.22
CA ASN A 228 12.78 -4.44 33.28
C ASN A 228 11.52 -3.56 33.40
N GLY A 229 10.47 -3.89 32.64
CA GLY A 229 9.12 -3.36 32.90
C GLY A 229 8.06 -4.00 32.00
N ALA A 230 7.33 -4.99 32.53
CA ALA A 230 6.18 -5.57 31.86
C ALA A 230 5.06 -4.52 31.67
N HIS A 231 4.65 -4.26 30.43
CA HIS A 231 3.55 -3.34 30.15
C HIS A 231 2.28 -4.08 29.73
N HIS A 232 1.34 -4.09 30.68
CA HIS A 232 -0.07 -4.44 30.51
C HIS A 232 -0.78 -3.30 29.78
N MET A 233 -1.39 -3.57 28.62
CA MET A 233 -2.25 -2.60 27.93
C MET A 233 -3.43 -2.22 28.83
N ARG A 234 -3.53 -0.94 29.21
CA ARG A 234 -4.73 -0.42 29.89
C ARG A 234 -5.80 -0.08 28.85
N PRO A 235 -7.06 -0.52 29.03
CA PRO A 235 -8.16 0.01 28.25
C PRO A 235 -8.45 1.45 28.68
N CYS A 236 -8.77 2.30 27.71
CA CYS A 236 -9.18 3.69 27.94
C CYS A 236 -10.49 3.69 28.73
N GLY A 237 -10.45 4.23 29.95
CA GLY A 237 -11.61 4.60 30.77
C GLY A 237 -11.96 6.06 30.60
#